data_AF-A0A957SBT1-F1
#
_entry.id   AF-A0A957SBT1-F1
#
_cell.length_a   1.000
_cell.length_b   1.000
_cell.length_c   1.000
_cell.angle_alpha   90.00
_cell.angle_beta   90.00
_cell.angle_gamma   90.00
#
_symmetry.space_group_name_H-M   'P 1'
#
loop_
_entity.id
_entity.type
_entity.pdbx_description
1 polymer ?
#
loop_
_entity_poly.entity_id
_entity_poly.type
_entity_poly.pdbx_seq_one_letter_code
_entity_poly.pdbx_strand_id
1 'polypeptide(L)'
;MPYISNFEQATLQKLTVFRGGFTREAAQTVVGATDATLAALTRQLRIHLYPNGRYVLQEIPQQSSAEFLMSDSITGEATAIHDAHSAFYCAFLAQRMGDLKGPRQQAAIAEIEAESENVRAAWQWAVNRARIEQLAKALDTLGLFYLWQNRLHEGEAMCQPAVTRLATMASDEKQASEPQARDAMLAQPELVRFLVRVFLWLSRFYRHLKQNTSAQQALQQARSWLGDPSLASYDTRLEQAQLLHEEAEIAYGIDRKQARTCAAQALAIVRTLDEPWHIAQGIDLVAR
;
A
#
# COMPACT_ATOMS: atom_id res chain seq x y z
N MET A 1 15.94 19.38 36.46
CA MET A 1 15.47 18.71 35.23
C MET A 1 13.94 18.73 35.24
N PRO A 2 13.26 19.04 34.13
CA PRO A 2 11.80 18.97 34.11
C PRO A 2 11.36 17.51 34.29
N TYR A 3 10.48 17.27 35.25
CA TYR A 3 9.86 15.96 35.48
C TYR A 3 8.90 15.67 34.33
N ILE A 4 9.02 14.52 33.67
CA ILE A 4 8.04 14.05 32.68
C ILE A 4 6.86 13.44 33.43
N SER A 5 5.63 13.81 33.09
CA SER A 5 4.46 13.15 33.66
C SER A 5 4.29 11.74 33.06
N ASN A 6 3.65 10.83 33.80
CA ASN A 6 3.38 9.48 33.29
C ASN A 6 2.58 9.50 31.96
N PHE A 7 1.68 10.48 31.79
CA PHE A 7 0.92 10.66 30.56
C PHE A 7 1.78 11.12 29.37
N GLU A 8 2.70 12.07 29.61
CA GLU A 8 3.66 12.52 28.60
C GLU A 8 4.64 11.40 28.23
N GLN A 9 5.09 10.60 29.20
CA GLN A 9 5.96 9.46 28.96
C GLN A 9 5.26 8.37 28.14
N ALA A 10 4.01 8.04 28.48
CA ALA A 10 3.21 7.11 27.68
C ALA A 10 3.02 7.64 26.25
N THR A 11 2.66 8.92 26.08
CA THR A 11 2.52 9.52 24.74
C THR A 11 3.83 9.46 23.95
N LEU A 12 4.96 9.78 24.58
CA LEU A 12 6.27 9.72 23.95
C LEU A 12 6.63 8.31 23.46
N GLN A 13 6.28 7.27 24.25
CA GLN A 13 6.44 5.88 23.83
C GLN A 13 5.57 5.56 22.62
N LYS A 14 4.29 5.95 22.61
CA LYS A 14 3.39 5.70 21.48
C LYS A 14 3.87 6.38 20.19
N LEU A 15 4.47 7.57 20.30
CA LEU A 15 5.00 8.30 19.14
C LEU A 15 6.14 7.55 18.42
N THR A 16 6.78 6.56 19.05
CA THR A 16 7.84 5.75 18.41
C THR A 16 7.37 4.92 17.23
N VAL A 17 6.06 4.73 17.08
CA VAL A 17 5.46 4.10 15.90
C VAL A 17 5.78 4.88 14.61
N PHE A 18 5.97 6.19 14.71
CA PHE A 18 6.33 7.04 13.57
C PHE A 18 7.80 6.89 13.20
N ARG A 19 8.08 6.77 11.91
CA ARG A 19 9.43 6.68 11.35
C ARG A 19 9.84 8.00 10.74
N GLY A 20 10.95 8.56 11.23
CA GLY A 20 11.42 9.90 10.87
C GLY A 20 10.65 11.00 11.62
N GLY A 21 9.51 11.40 11.09
CA GLY A 21 8.67 12.45 11.69
C GLY A 21 7.19 12.22 11.45
N PHE A 22 6.36 13.13 11.93
CA PHE A 22 4.91 13.02 11.82
C PHE A 22 4.24 14.40 11.82
N THR A 23 3.04 14.46 11.27
CA THR A 23 2.19 15.65 11.33
C THR A 23 1.41 15.68 12.64
N ARG A 24 0.91 16.88 12.99
CA ARG A 24 -0.03 17.06 14.12
C ARG A 24 -1.25 16.14 14.00
N GLU A 25 -1.83 16.06 12.81
CA GLU A 25 -3.00 15.22 12.50
C GLU A 25 -2.71 13.74 12.74
N ALA A 26 -1.54 13.26 12.28
CA ALA A 26 -1.13 11.88 12.49
C ALA A 26 -0.97 11.55 13.98
N ALA A 27 -0.32 12.43 14.76
CA ALA A 27 -0.16 12.22 16.20
C ALA A 27 -1.51 12.22 16.95
N GLN A 28 -2.42 13.10 16.57
CA GLN A 28 -3.77 13.15 17.15
C GLN A 28 -4.55 11.88 16.82
N THR A 29 -4.50 11.42 15.57
CA THR A 29 -5.32 10.29 15.10
C THR A 29 -4.79 8.94 15.56
N VAL A 30 -3.47 8.74 15.51
CA VAL A 30 -2.85 7.43 15.76
C VAL A 30 -2.61 7.17 17.24
N VAL A 31 -2.16 8.18 17.99
CA VAL A 31 -1.76 8.02 19.39
C VAL A 31 -2.59 8.83 20.38
N GLY A 32 -3.58 9.60 19.91
CA GLY A 32 -4.44 10.42 20.76
C GLY A 32 -3.71 11.61 21.40
N ALA A 33 -2.60 12.07 20.83
CA ALA A 33 -1.84 13.19 21.39
C ALA A 33 -2.64 14.49 21.29
N THR A 34 -2.74 15.24 22.38
CA THR A 34 -3.35 16.59 22.36
C THR A 34 -2.31 17.66 22.02
N ASP A 35 -2.76 18.84 21.60
CA ASP A 35 -1.85 19.98 21.36
C ASP A 35 -1.07 20.37 22.60
N ALA A 36 -1.71 20.29 23.77
CA ALA A 36 -1.06 20.56 25.05
C ALA A 36 0.08 19.57 25.30
N THR A 37 -0.12 18.30 24.98
CA THR A 37 0.91 17.25 25.12
C THR A 37 2.05 17.45 24.13
N LEU A 38 1.75 17.75 22.86
CA LEU A 38 2.78 18.04 21.86
C LEU A 38 3.60 19.28 22.24
N ALA A 39 2.95 20.36 22.65
CA ALA A 39 3.63 21.57 23.12
C ALA A 39 4.50 21.31 24.35
N ALA A 40 4.03 20.48 25.28
CA ALA A 40 4.81 20.09 26.45
C ALA A 40 6.06 19.28 26.08
N LEU A 41 5.91 18.27 25.19
CA LEU A 41 7.03 17.46 24.71
C LEU A 41 8.05 18.31 23.90
N THR A 42 7.58 19.31 23.14
CA THR A 42 8.47 20.27 22.45
C THR A 42 9.25 21.14 23.42
N ARG A 43 8.58 21.70 24.44
CA ARG A 43 9.24 22.49 25.50
C ARG A 43 10.26 21.67 26.30
N GLN A 44 10.03 20.36 26.43
CA GLN A 44 10.96 19.42 27.06
C GLN A 44 12.07 18.92 26.11
N LEU A 45 12.12 19.41 24.86
CA LEU A 45 13.07 19.01 23.82
C LEU A 45 13.06 17.50 23.49
N ARG A 46 11.90 16.84 23.67
CA ARG A 46 11.71 15.41 23.32
C ARG A 46 11.25 15.23 21.89
N ILE A 47 10.53 16.21 21.37
CA ILE A 47 10.16 16.32 19.96
C ILE A 47 10.54 17.71 19.46
N HIS A 48 10.95 17.81 18.21
CA HIS A 48 11.28 19.07 17.56
C HIS A 48 10.22 19.40 16.51
N LEU A 49 9.61 20.58 16.60
CA LEU A 49 8.71 21.11 15.56
C LEU A 49 9.52 21.92 14.56
N TYR A 50 9.60 21.45 13.32
CA TYR A 50 10.28 22.16 12.24
C TYR A 50 9.39 23.24 11.61
N PRO A 51 9.96 24.26 10.93
CA PRO A 51 9.19 25.33 10.28
C PRO A 51 8.18 24.86 9.24
N ASN A 52 8.37 23.66 8.68
CA ASN A 52 7.43 23.00 7.77
C ASN A 52 6.24 22.34 8.50
N GLY A 53 6.09 22.56 9.81
CA GLY A 53 5.00 22.02 10.63
C GLY A 53 5.14 20.54 11.03
N ARG A 54 6.29 19.90 10.74
CA ARG A 54 6.54 18.50 11.09
C ARG A 54 7.18 18.35 12.46
N TYR A 55 6.70 17.39 13.22
CA TYR A 55 7.33 16.94 14.46
C TYR A 55 8.32 15.81 14.16
N VAL A 56 9.47 15.84 14.84
CA VAL A 56 10.48 14.78 14.79
C VAL A 56 10.85 14.40 16.21
N LEU A 57 10.89 13.10 16.51
CA LEU A 57 11.38 12.61 17.80
C LEU A 57 12.88 12.87 17.89
N GLN A 58 13.31 13.51 18.98
CA GLN A 58 14.71 13.54 19.35
C GLN A 58 15.04 12.17 19.96
N GLU A 59 16.17 11.57 19.57
CA GLU A 59 16.56 10.19 19.90
C GLU A 59 16.10 9.77 21.30
N ILE A 60 15.21 8.77 21.36
CA ILE A 60 14.85 8.15 22.62
C ILE A 60 16.03 7.24 23.01
N PRO A 61 16.51 7.28 24.26
CA PRO A 61 17.53 6.36 24.73
C PRO A 61 17.13 4.92 24.41
N GLN A 62 18.05 4.13 23.85
CA GLN A 62 17.79 2.76 23.37
C GLN A 62 17.10 1.86 24.41
N GLN A 63 17.29 2.14 25.70
CA GLN A 63 16.63 1.44 26.82
C GLN A 63 15.10 1.62 26.84
N SER A 64 14.57 2.80 26.54
CA SER A 64 13.11 3.02 26.50
C SER A 64 12.47 2.49 25.21
N SER A 65 13.22 2.46 24.11
CA SER A 65 12.80 1.79 22.87
C SER A 65 12.78 0.27 23.06
N ALA A 66 13.77 -0.29 23.76
CA ALA A 66 13.84 -1.71 24.07
C ALA A 66 12.73 -2.17 25.02
N GLU A 67 12.35 -1.36 26.02
CA GLU A 67 11.21 -1.64 26.90
C GLU A 67 9.87 -1.63 26.16
N PHE A 68 9.68 -0.72 25.20
CA PHE A 68 8.49 -0.72 24.33
C PHE A 68 8.50 -1.93 23.40
N LEU A 69 9.62 -2.23 22.72
CA LEU A 69 9.80 -3.41 21.86
C LEU A 69 9.68 -4.74 22.62
N MET A 70 10.05 -4.80 23.91
CA MET A 70 9.83 -5.98 24.75
C MET A 70 8.37 -6.09 25.20
N SER A 71 7.70 -4.95 25.45
CA SER A 71 6.25 -4.89 25.71
C SER A 71 5.39 -5.17 24.46
N ASP A 72 5.94 -4.98 23.26
CA ASP A 72 5.32 -5.30 21.96
C ASP A 72 5.02 -6.78 21.81
N SER A 73 5.80 -7.65 22.48
CA SER A 73 5.53 -9.09 22.50
C SER A 73 4.45 -9.51 23.50
N ILE A 74 4.00 -8.61 24.39
CA ILE A 74 3.18 -8.97 25.57
C ILE A 74 1.86 -8.16 25.69
N THR A 75 1.67 -7.02 25.01
CA THR A 75 0.48 -6.16 25.24
C THR A 75 -0.35 -5.82 23.98
N GLY A 76 -1.69 -5.82 24.13
CA GLY A 76 -2.63 -5.47 23.06
C GLY A 76 -2.61 -4.00 22.64
N GLU A 77 -2.06 -3.11 23.48
CA GLU A 77 -2.02 -1.66 23.23
C GLU A 77 -1.02 -1.29 22.13
N ALA A 78 0.19 -1.86 22.14
CA ALA A 78 1.18 -1.66 21.09
C ALA A 78 0.67 -2.11 19.71
N THR A 79 0.04 -3.28 19.68
CA THR A 79 -0.67 -3.81 18.51
C THR A 79 -1.71 -2.81 17.98
N ALA A 80 -2.53 -2.24 18.87
CA ALA A 80 -3.58 -1.30 18.49
C ALA A 80 -3.00 0.00 17.90
N ILE A 81 -1.87 0.48 18.43
CA ILE A 81 -1.18 1.67 17.90
C ILE A 81 -0.63 1.42 16.51
N HIS A 82 0.01 0.27 16.28
CA HIS A 82 0.49 -0.09 14.95
C HIS A 82 -0.67 -0.31 13.95
N ASP A 83 -1.78 -0.92 14.38
CA ASP A 83 -2.99 -1.04 13.57
C ASP A 83 -3.57 0.34 13.20
N ALA A 84 -3.60 1.29 14.15
CA ALA A 84 -4.05 2.65 13.91
C ALA A 84 -3.10 3.43 12.97
N HIS A 85 -1.79 3.29 13.15
CA HIS A 85 -0.77 3.89 12.26
C HIS A 85 -0.91 3.36 10.84
N SER A 86 -1.03 2.04 10.70
CA SER A 86 -1.19 1.37 9.41
C SER A 86 -2.47 1.82 8.70
N ALA A 87 -3.59 1.85 9.42
CA ALA A 87 -4.87 2.32 8.89
C ALA A 87 -4.80 3.80 8.44
N PHE A 88 -4.16 4.65 9.25
CA PHE A 88 -4.00 6.08 8.93
C PHE A 88 -3.23 6.29 7.62
N TYR A 89 -2.06 5.68 7.47
CA TYR A 89 -1.25 5.89 6.27
C TYR A 89 -1.79 5.17 5.01
N CYS A 90 -2.51 4.06 5.17
CA CYS A 90 -3.26 3.47 4.05
C CYS A 90 -4.40 4.38 3.59
N ALA A 91 -5.13 5.00 4.52
CA ALA A 91 -6.18 5.96 4.20
C ALA A 91 -5.61 7.25 3.59
N PHE A 92 -4.47 7.73 4.10
CA PHE A 92 -3.72 8.85 3.53
C PHE A 92 -3.42 8.60 2.05
N LEU A 93 -2.86 7.44 1.70
CA LEU A 93 -2.60 7.07 0.30
C LEU A 93 -3.87 6.99 -0.54
N ALA A 94 -4.94 6.40 -0.01
CA ALA A 94 -6.22 6.28 -0.73
C ALA A 94 -6.79 7.66 -1.09
N GLN A 95 -6.69 8.63 -0.19
CA GLN A 95 -7.15 10.01 -0.41
C GLN A 95 -6.34 10.76 -1.48
N ARG A 96 -5.07 10.39 -1.71
CA ARG A 96 -4.20 11.07 -2.68
C ARG A 96 -4.36 10.55 -4.11
N MET A 97 -5.11 9.47 -4.33
CA MET A 97 -5.29 8.88 -5.66
C MET A 97 -5.83 9.89 -6.69
N GLY A 98 -6.86 10.66 -6.31
CA GLY A 98 -7.47 11.65 -7.21
C GLY A 98 -6.49 12.77 -7.57
N ASP A 99 -5.79 13.32 -6.58
CA ASP A 99 -4.79 14.36 -6.79
C ASP A 99 -3.59 13.86 -7.61
N LEU A 100 -3.18 12.61 -7.40
CA LEU A 100 -2.09 11.95 -8.11
C LEU A 100 -2.41 11.81 -9.61
N LYS A 101 -3.66 11.50 -9.97
CA LYS A 101 -4.13 11.40 -11.36
C LYS A 101 -4.57 12.73 -11.98
N GLY A 102 -4.46 13.84 -11.23
CA GLY A 102 -5.01 15.14 -11.60
C GLY A 102 -3.99 16.28 -11.59
N PRO A 103 -4.46 17.55 -11.64
CA PRO A 103 -3.60 18.73 -11.70
C PRO A 103 -2.69 18.91 -10.47
N ARG A 104 -3.02 18.28 -9.34
CA ARG A 104 -2.25 18.33 -8.09
C ARG A 104 -1.16 17.26 -7.98
N GLN A 105 -0.85 16.55 -9.06
CA GLN A 105 0.09 15.42 -9.08
C GLN A 105 1.42 15.72 -8.34
N GLN A 106 2.07 16.83 -8.66
CA GLN A 106 3.37 17.19 -8.03
C GLN A 106 3.25 17.44 -6.52
N ALA A 107 2.14 18.04 -6.07
CA ALA A 107 1.89 18.24 -4.65
C ALA A 107 1.62 16.90 -3.95
N ALA A 108 0.82 16.02 -4.56
CA ALA A 108 0.55 14.68 -4.01
C ALA A 108 1.84 13.83 -3.91
N ILE A 109 2.72 13.89 -4.91
CA ILE A 109 4.04 13.23 -4.86
C ILE A 109 4.86 13.77 -3.69
N ALA A 110 4.94 15.09 -3.51
CA ALA A 110 5.69 15.70 -2.41
C ALA A 110 5.12 15.33 -1.03
N GLU A 111 3.79 15.28 -0.89
CA GLU A 111 3.10 14.82 0.33
C GLU A 111 3.44 13.36 0.66
N ILE A 112 3.41 12.47 -0.33
CA ILE A 112 3.73 11.04 -0.15
C ILE A 112 5.22 10.86 0.17
N GLU A 113 6.12 11.58 -0.52
CA GLU A 113 7.56 11.53 -0.28
C GLU A 113 7.90 11.94 1.18
N ALA A 114 7.26 12.99 1.68
CA ALA A 114 7.43 13.47 3.05
C ALA A 114 7.00 12.43 4.12
N GLU A 115 6.12 11.49 3.76
CA GLU A 115 5.63 10.42 4.62
C GLU A 115 6.18 9.03 4.24
N SER A 116 7.15 8.94 3.34
CA SER A 116 7.59 7.67 2.73
C SER A 116 8.00 6.60 3.74
N GLU A 117 8.74 6.96 4.80
CA GLU A 117 9.14 6.04 5.87
C GLU A 117 7.95 5.52 6.69
N ASN A 118 6.98 6.39 7.00
CA ASN A 118 5.75 6.00 7.68
C ASN A 118 4.88 5.12 6.79
N VAL A 119 4.74 5.47 5.52
CA VAL A 119 4.00 4.69 4.52
C VAL A 119 4.59 3.29 4.37
N ARG A 120 5.93 3.16 4.32
CA ARG A 120 6.60 1.87 4.23
C ARG A 120 6.32 1.01 5.47
N ALA A 121 6.44 1.57 6.66
CA ALA A 121 6.16 0.86 7.92
C ALA A 121 4.69 0.44 8.02
N ALA A 122 3.76 1.33 7.67
CA ALA A 122 2.33 1.09 7.63
C ALA A 122 1.95 -0.03 6.66
N TRP A 123 2.51 -0.02 5.45
CA TRP A 123 2.31 -1.05 4.44
C TRP A 123 2.81 -2.41 4.92
N GLN A 124 4.03 -2.47 5.45
CA GLN A 124 4.61 -3.72 5.97
C GLN A 124 3.77 -4.30 7.11
N TRP A 125 3.27 -3.46 8.02
CA TRP A 125 2.35 -3.88 9.08
C TRP A 125 1.05 -4.45 8.52
N ALA A 126 0.42 -3.77 7.55
CA ALA A 126 -0.81 -4.22 6.92
C ALA A 126 -0.63 -5.57 6.20
N VAL A 127 0.50 -5.78 5.51
CA VAL A 127 0.85 -7.08 4.90
C VAL A 127 0.99 -8.16 5.97
N ASN A 128 1.75 -7.91 7.04
CA ASN A 128 1.95 -8.87 8.12
C ASN A 128 0.64 -9.26 8.82
N ARG A 129 -0.28 -8.31 8.96
CA ARG A 129 -1.61 -8.49 9.57
C ARG A 129 -2.71 -8.93 8.58
N ALA A 130 -2.37 -9.12 7.30
CA ALA A 130 -3.33 -9.41 6.23
C ALA A 130 -4.54 -8.44 6.21
N ARG A 131 -4.29 -7.12 6.37
CA ARG A 131 -5.32 -6.07 6.30
C ARG A 131 -5.69 -5.76 4.85
N ILE A 132 -6.34 -6.72 4.18
CA ILE A 132 -6.57 -6.70 2.73
C ILE A 132 -7.28 -5.43 2.24
N GLU A 133 -8.34 -5.00 2.92
CA GLU A 133 -9.07 -3.80 2.53
C GLU A 133 -8.20 -2.53 2.55
N GLN A 134 -7.30 -2.42 3.54
CA GLN A 134 -6.39 -1.27 3.68
C GLN A 134 -5.35 -1.30 2.56
N LEU A 135 -4.75 -2.47 2.32
CA LEU A 135 -3.78 -2.67 1.23
C LEU A 135 -4.41 -2.38 -0.13
N ALA A 136 -5.62 -2.88 -0.39
CA ALA A 136 -6.33 -2.70 -1.65
C ALA A 136 -6.65 -1.22 -1.95
N LYS A 137 -6.91 -0.40 -0.93
CA LYS A 137 -7.15 1.03 -1.06
C LYS A 137 -5.85 1.82 -1.32
N ALA A 138 -4.72 1.35 -0.78
CA ALA A 138 -3.44 2.03 -0.87
C ALA A 138 -2.59 1.64 -2.10
N LEU A 139 -2.76 0.41 -2.61
CA LEU A 139 -1.88 -0.22 -3.61
C LEU A 139 -1.64 0.64 -4.85
N ASP A 140 -2.70 1.11 -5.50
CA ASP A 140 -2.55 1.81 -6.78
C ASP A 140 -1.87 3.17 -6.62
N THR A 141 -2.14 3.89 -5.50
CA THR A 141 -1.48 5.17 -5.22
C THR A 141 0.02 4.93 -5.04
N LEU A 142 0.37 3.93 -4.24
CA LEU A 142 1.75 3.61 -3.95
C LEU A 142 2.49 3.08 -5.18
N GLY A 143 1.82 2.28 -6.01
CA GLY A 143 2.32 1.81 -7.29
C GLY A 143 2.64 2.95 -8.26
N LEU A 144 1.71 3.89 -8.44
CA LEU A 144 1.90 5.06 -9.30
C LEU A 144 3.01 5.96 -8.79
N PHE A 145 3.07 6.19 -7.47
CA PHE A 145 4.13 6.97 -6.84
C PHE A 145 5.52 6.40 -7.16
N TYR A 146 5.76 5.11 -6.91
CA TYR A 146 7.05 4.50 -7.19
C TYR A 146 7.39 4.47 -8.67
N LEU A 147 6.39 4.26 -9.54
CA LEU A 147 6.58 4.28 -10.99
C LEU A 147 7.04 5.66 -11.48
N TRP A 148 6.34 6.73 -11.07
CA TRP A 148 6.63 8.08 -11.56
C TRP A 148 7.88 8.71 -10.95
N GLN A 149 8.21 8.35 -9.71
CA GLN A 149 9.48 8.71 -9.09
C GLN A 149 10.66 7.86 -9.60
N ASN A 150 10.41 6.92 -10.53
CA ASN A 150 11.41 5.96 -11.05
C ASN A 150 12.09 5.13 -9.93
N ARG A 151 11.37 4.88 -8.84
CA ARG A 151 11.80 4.11 -7.67
C ARG A 151 11.33 2.66 -7.79
N LEU A 152 11.65 2.03 -8.92
CA LEU A 152 11.08 0.75 -9.35
C LEU A 152 11.41 -0.41 -8.40
N HIS A 153 12.64 -0.45 -7.87
CA HIS A 153 13.06 -1.47 -6.91
C HIS A 153 12.34 -1.35 -5.56
N GLU A 154 11.96 -0.14 -5.16
CA GLU A 154 11.15 0.04 -3.94
C GLU A 154 9.70 -0.38 -4.16
N GLY A 155 9.15 -0.13 -5.35
CA GLY A 155 7.86 -0.68 -5.77
C GLY A 155 7.85 -2.21 -5.78
N GLU A 156 8.89 -2.83 -6.33
CA GLU A 156 9.09 -4.29 -6.28
C GLU A 156 9.17 -4.80 -4.84
N ALA A 157 10.03 -4.21 -4.01
CA ALA A 157 10.23 -4.60 -2.62
C ALA A 157 8.99 -4.40 -1.74
N MET A 158 8.08 -3.51 -2.14
CA MET A 158 6.77 -3.32 -1.50
C MET A 158 5.79 -4.45 -1.87
N CYS A 159 5.77 -4.87 -3.14
CA CYS A 159 4.86 -5.90 -3.63
C CYS A 159 5.28 -7.33 -3.27
N GLN A 160 6.58 -7.65 -3.33
CA GLN A 160 7.08 -9.03 -3.21
C GLN A 160 6.73 -9.71 -1.86
N PRO A 161 6.85 -9.03 -0.70
CA PRO A 161 6.44 -9.59 0.58
C PRO A 161 4.92 -9.83 0.65
N ALA A 162 4.14 -8.93 0.03
CA ALA A 162 2.68 -9.03 0.00
C ALA A 162 2.23 -10.28 -0.77
N VAL A 163 2.75 -10.49 -1.99
CA VAL A 163 2.41 -11.70 -2.76
C VAL A 163 2.88 -12.97 -2.08
N THR A 164 4.11 -13.01 -1.56
CA THR A 164 4.67 -14.20 -0.90
C THR A 164 3.79 -14.64 0.27
N ARG A 165 3.45 -13.71 1.16
CA ARG A 165 2.65 -14.02 2.35
C ARG A 165 1.21 -14.35 2.00
N LEU A 166 0.56 -13.48 1.22
CA LEU A 166 -0.88 -13.54 1.02
C LEU A 166 -1.29 -14.61 0.01
N ALA A 167 -0.45 -14.93 -0.98
CA ALA A 167 -0.69 -16.07 -1.86
C ALA A 167 -0.51 -17.41 -1.14
N THR A 168 0.44 -17.51 -0.21
CA THR A 168 0.62 -18.70 0.64
C THR A 168 -0.61 -18.89 1.53
N MET A 169 -1.04 -17.84 2.23
CA MET A 169 -2.27 -17.88 3.04
C MET A 169 -3.50 -18.32 2.23
N ALA A 170 -3.72 -17.71 1.06
CA ALA A 170 -4.84 -18.08 0.18
C ALA A 170 -4.76 -19.52 -0.35
N SER A 171 -3.54 -20.08 -0.50
CA SER A 171 -3.34 -21.45 -0.96
C SER A 171 -3.55 -22.46 0.17
N ASP A 172 -3.09 -22.16 1.38
CA ASP A 172 -3.25 -23.00 2.56
C ASP A 172 -4.74 -23.12 2.96
N GLU A 173 -5.48 -22.01 2.89
CA GLU A 173 -6.93 -21.98 3.14
C GLU A 173 -7.72 -22.87 2.17
N LYS A 174 -7.32 -22.92 0.89
CA LYS A 174 -7.94 -23.80 -0.12
C LYS A 174 -7.71 -25.28 0.16
N GLN A 175 -6.59 -25.62 0.80
CA GLN A 175 -6.21 -27.00 1.11
C GLN A 175 -6.77 -27.48 2.45
N ALA A 176 -7.24 -26.57 3.31
CA ALA A 176 -7.88 -26.90 4.58
C ALA A 176 -9.13 -27.77 4.34
N SER A 177 -9.17 -28.92 5.01
CA SER A 177 -10.22 -29.95 4.84
C SER A 177 -11.44 -29.74 5.74
N GLU A 178 -11.39 -28.81 6.71
CA GLU A 178 -12.45 -28.60 7.70
C GLU A 178 -13.55 -27.62 7.22
N PRO A 179 -14.83 -28.04 7.19
CA PRO A 179 -15.96 -27.20 6.75
C PRO A 179 -16.21 -25.94 7.59
N GLN A 180 -15.92 -25.97 8.91
CA GLN A 180 -16.18 -24.83 9.80
C GLN A 180 -15.17 -23.69 9.65
N ALA A 181 -13.96 -23.97 9.17
CA ALA A 181 -13.00 -22.96 8.72
C ALA A 181 -13.31 -22.46 7.29
N ARG A 182 -13.91 -23.31 6.45
CA ARG A 182 -14.35 -22.95 5.10
C ARG A 182 -15.48 -21.92 5.13
N ASP A 183 -16.46 -22.05 6.02
CA ASP A 183 -17.63 -21.16 6.07
C ASP A 183 -17.40 -19.81 6.76
N ALA A 184 -16.45 -19.71 7.71
CA ALA A 184 -16.16 -18.45 8.41
C ALA A 184 -15.25 -17.49 7.60
N MET A 185 -14.62 -18.00 6.54
CA MET A 185 -13.67 -17.29 5.70
C MET A 185 -13.63 -17.90 4.29
N LEU A 186 -14.78 -18.07 3.63
CA LEU A 186 -14.84 -18.44 2.22
C LEU A 186 -14.00 -17.40 1.44
N ALA A 187 -12.80 -17.79 1.01
CA ALA A 187 -11.87 -17.09 0.12
C ALA A 187 -12.27 -15.63 -0.17
N GLN A 188 -11.82 -14.68 0.67
CA GLN A 188 -12.21 -13.27 0.53
C GLN A 188 -11.95 -12.83 -0.91
N PRO A 189 -12.98 -12.55 -1.71
CA PRO A 189 -12.80 -12.08 -3.09
C PRO A 189 -11.95 -10.80 -3.12
N GLU A 190 -11.94 -10.04 -2.03
CA GLU A 190 -11.04 -8.92 -1.79
C GLU A 190 -9.57 -9.34 -1.80
N LEU A 191 -9.21 -10.47 -1.17
CA LEU A 191 -7.85 -11.00 -1.16
C LEU A 191 -7.44 -11.45 -2.56
N VAL A 192 -8.30 -12.20 -3.25
CA VAL A 192 -8.00 -12.67 -4.61
C VAL A 192 -7.86 -11.48 -5.56
N ARG A 193 -8.77 -10.49 -5.51
CA ARG A 193 -8.66 -9.25 -6.29
C ARG A 193 -7.42 -8.45 -5.94
N PHE A 194 -7.05 -8.39 -4.66
CA PHE A 194 -5.80 -7.76 -4.24
C PHE A 194 -4.60 -8.47 -4.86
N LEU A 195 -4.55 -9.81 -4.83
CA LEU A 195 -3.49 -10.61 -5.44
C LEU A 195 -3.37 -10.33 -6.95
N VAL A 196 -4.49 -10.30 -7.69
CA VAL A 196 -4.49 -9.92 -9.11
C VAL A 196 -3.81 -8.55 -9.29
N ARG A 197 -4.26 -7.53 -8.56
CA ARG A 197 -3.77 -6.15 -8.72
C ARG A 197 -2.29 -6.01 -8.33
N VAL A 198 -1.82 -6.66 -7.26
CA VAL A 198 -0.42 -6.56 -6.85
C VAL A 198 0.51 -7.30 -7.84
N PHE A 199 0.06 -8.41 -8.44
CA PHE A 199 0.81 -9.07 -9.52
C PHE A 199 0.87 -8.22 -10.79
N LEU A 200 -0.19 -7.49 -11.15
CA LEU A 200 -0.17 -6.53 -12.25
C LEU A 200 0.87 -5.41 -12.00
N TRP A 201 0.94 -4.90 -10.77
CA TRP A 201 1.97 -3.92 -10.39
C TRP A 201 3.39 -4.49 -10.46
N LEU A 202 3.62 -5.71 -9.97
CA LEU A 202 4.91 -6.40 -10.11
C LEU A 202 5.30 -6.56 -11.58
N SER A 203 4.36 -6.99 -12.44
CA SER A 203 4.61 -7.12 -13.88
C SER A 203 5.05 -5.80 -14.49
N ARG A 204 4.37 -4.70 -14.14
CA ARG A 204 4.73 -3.35 -14.58
C ARG A 204 6.13 -2.95 -14.11
N PHE A 205 6.46 -3.12 -12.82
CA PHE A 205 7.80 -2.80 -12.31
C PHE A 205 8.89 -3.61 -13.01
N TYR A 206 8.69 -4.92 -13.19
CA TYR A 206 9.63 -5.78 -13.90
C TYR A 206 9.84 -5.37 -15.36
N ARG A 207 8.77 -4.97 -16.06
CA ARG A 207 8.87 -4.46 -17.44
C ARG A 207 9.71 -3.18 -17.51
N HIS A 208 9.52 -2.25 -16.58
CA HIS A 208 10.34 -1.03 -16.51
C HIS A 208 11.79 -1.31 -16.10
N LEU A 209 12.02 -2.32 -15.27
CA LEU A 209 13.35 -2.86 -14.92
C LEU A 209 13.98 -3.73 -16.03
N LYS A 210 13.31 -3.92 -17.17
CA LYS A 210 13.74 -4.79 -18.29
C LYS A 210 13.88 -6.28 -17.93
N GLN A 211 13.22 -6.71 -16.86
CA GLN A 211 13.14 -8.10 -16.44
C GLN A 211 11.94 -8.80 -17.10
N ASN A 212 12.02 -8.99 -18.43
CA ASN A 212 10.88 -9.44 -19.23
C ASN A 212 10.30 -10.80 -18.79
N THR A 213 11.15 -11.76 -18.40
CA THR A 213 10.71 -13.07 -17.91
C THR A 213 9.92 -12.92 -16.61
N SER A 214 10.42 -12.14 -15.65
CA SER A 214 9.72 -11.87 -14.38
C SER A 214 8.39 -11.14 -14.63
N ALA A 215 8.37 -10.20 -15.58
CA ALA A 215 7.15 -9.48 -15.97
C ALA A 215 6.07 -10.44 -16.51
N GLN A 216 6.45 -11.37 -17.38
CA GLN A 216 5.56 -12.39 -17.93
C GLN A 216 5.07 -13.37 -16.86
N GLN A 217 5.95 -13.80 -15.94
CA GLN A 217 5.58 -14.67 -14.83
C GLN A 217 4.58 -14.00 -13.90
N ALA A 218 4.82 -12.74 -13.51
CA ALA A 218 3.88 -11.97 -12.69
C ALA A 218 2.51 -11.81 -13.39
N LEU A 219 2.51 -11.55 -14.70
CA LEU A 219 1.29 -11.43 -15.49
C LEU A 219 0.51 -12.74 -15.58
N GLN A 220 1.22 -13.87 -15.72
CA GLN A 220 0.62 -15.20 -15.68
C GLN A 220 -0.01 -15.50 -14.32
N GLN A 221 0.63 -15.10 -13.21
CA GLN A 221 0.04 -15.21 -11.88
C GLN A 221 -1.23 -14.36 -11.75
N ALA A 222 -1.21 -13.10 -12.19
CA ALA A 222 -2.40 -12.25 -12.20
C ALA A 222 -3.57 -12.90 -12.97
N ARG A 223 -3.30 -13.47 -14.15
CA ARG A 223 -4.30 -14.19 -14.95
C ARG A 223 -4.84 -15.45 -14.25
N SER A 224 -3.98 -16.20 -13.58
CA SER A 224 -4.37 -17.38 -12.80
C SER A 224 -5.32 -17.01 -11.67
N TRP A 225 -4.99 -15.98 -10.88
CA TRP A 225 -5.85 -15.50 -9.79
C TRP A 225 -7.14 -14.87 -10.29
N LEU A 226 -7.13 -14.19 -11.45
CA LEU A 226 -8.35 -13.63 -12.04
C LEU A 226 -9.33 -14.72 -12.51
N GLY A 227 -8.82 -15.90 -12.87
CA GLY A 227 -9.62 -17.07 -13.21
C GLY A 227 -10.12 -17.88 -12.01
N ASP A 228 -9.90 -17.40 -10.78
CA ASP A 228 -10.35 -18.09 -9.57
C ASP A 228 -11.89 -18.13 -9.50
N PRO A 229 -12.50 -19.30 -9.24
CA PRO A 229 -13.96 -19.42 -9.16
C PRO A 229 -14.63 -18.52 -8.12
N SER A 230 -13.91 -18.10 -7.06
CA SER A 230 -14.43 -17.17 -6.04
C SER A 230 -14.81 -15.81 -6.61
N LEU A 231 -14.24 -15.42 -7.75
CA LEU A 231 -14.54 -14.15 -8.42
C LEU A 231 -15.72 -14.21 -9.40
N ALA A 232 -16.33 -15.39 -9.61
CA ALA A 232 -17.35 -15.58 -10.64
C ALA A 232 -18.59 -14.67 -10.47
N SER A 233 -18.93 -14.28 -9.23
CA SER A 233 -20.05 -13.39 -8.92
C SER A 233 -19.65 -11.91 -8.76
N TYR A 234 -18.37 -11.56 -8.92
CA TYR A 234 -17.86 -10.21 -8.69
C TYR A 234 -17.57 -9.50 -10.01
N ASP A 235 -17.82 -8.18 -10.03
CA ASP A 235 -17.41 -7.36 -11.16
C ASP A 235 -15.88 -7.20 -11.17
N THR A 236 -15.24 -7.91 -12.11
CA THR A 236 -13.79 -7.92 -12.31
C THR A 236 -13.38 -7.22 -13.61
N ARG A 237 -14.29 -6.43 -14.21
CA ARG A 237 -14.02 -5.77 -15.49
C ARG A 237 -12.79 -4.87 -15.44
N LEU A 238 -12.56 -4.17 -14.33
CA LEU A 238 -11.39 -3.31 -14.18
C LEU A 238 -10.09 -4.13 -14.18
N GLU A 239 -10.03 -5.21 -13.39
CA GLU A 239 -8.88 -6.12 -13.32
C GLU A 239 -8.62 -6.80 -14.68
N GLN A 240 -9.68 -7.21 -15.40
CA GLN A 240 -9.58 -7.76 -16.75
C GLN A 240 -8.99 -6.75 -17.74
N ALA A 241 -9.44 -5.49 -17.69
CA ALA A 241 -8.91 -4.45 -18.55
C ALA A 241 -7.43 -4.13 -18.25
N GLN A 242 -7.06 -4.08 -16.97
CA GLN A 242 -5.68 -3.85 -16.55
C GLN A 242 -4.76 -5.01 -16.97
N LEU A 243 -5.23 -6.26 -16.88
CA LEU A 243 -4.50 -7.43 -17.39
C LEU A 243 -4.24 -7.31 -18.90
N LEU A 244 -5.28 -7.04 -19.69
CA LEU A 244 -5.17 -6.87 -21.14
C LEU A 244 -4.26 -5.70 -21.53
N HIS A 245 -4.26 -4.62 -20.75
CA HIS A 245 -3.36 -3.49 -20.96
C HIS A 245 -1.90 -3.89 -20.76
N GLU A 246 -1.56 -4.61 -19.68
CA GLU A 246 -0.19 -5.08 -19.47
C GLU A 246 0.23 -6.15 -20.50
N GLU A 247 -0.69 -7.01 -20.95
CA GLU A 247 -0.42 -7.95 -22.05
C GLU A 247 -0.07 -7.23 -23.34
N ALA A 248 -0.78 -6.16 -23.65
CA ALA A 248 -0.50 -5.31 -24.81
C ALA A 248 0.88 -4.63 -24.69
N GLU A 249 1.22 -4.08 -23.51
CA GLU A 249 2.53 -3.47 -23.24
C GLU A 249 3.69 -4.47 -23.39
N ILE A 250 3.54 -5.72 -22.92
CA ILE A 250 4.57 -6.76 -23.12
C ILE A 250 4.65 -7.18 -24.59
N ALA A 251 3.50 -7.36 -25.25
CA ALA A 251 3.45 -7.85 -26.64
C ALA A 251 3.97 -6.81 -27.65
N TYR A 252 3.98 -5.52 -27.32
CA TYR A 252 4.29 -4.45 -28.28
C TYR A 252 5.68 -4.60 -28.95
N GLY A 253 6.66 -5.17 -28.24
CA GLY A 253 8.00 -5.46 -28.77
C GLY A 253 8.16 -6.81 -29.47
N ILE A 254 7.12 -7.67 -29.46
CA ILE A 254 7.18 -9.09 -29.88
C ILE A 254 6.17 -9.36 -30.99
N ASP A 255 4.89 -9.08 -30.73
CA ASP A 255 3.76 -9.24 -31.66
C ASP A 255 2.85 -8.01 -31.59
N ARG A 256 3.04 -7.09 -32.55
CA ARG A 256 2.26 -5.86 -32.66
C ARG A 256 0.77 -6.11 -32.93
N LYS A 257 0.41 -7.21 -33.60
CA LYS A 257 -0.98 -7.51 -33.90
C LYS A 257 -1.70 -7.95 -32.64
N GLN A 258 -1.07 -8.83 -31.86
CA GLN A 258 -1.57 -9.23 -30.54
C GLN A 258 -1.66 -8.02 -29.61
N ALA A 259 -0.62 -7.18 -29.56
CA ALA A 259 -0.60 -5.98 -28.73
C ALA A 259 -1.80 -5.05 -29.00
N ARG A 260 -2.06 -4.75 -30.28
CA ARG A 260 -3.22 -3.91 -30.68
C ARG A 260 -4.56 -4.55 -30.34
N THR A 261 -4.67 -5.87 -30.46
CA THR A 261 -5.89 -6.61 -30.12
C THR A 261 -6.19 -6.50 -28.63
N CYS A 262 -5.19 -6.79 -27.79
CA CYS A 262 -5.30 -6.67 -26.33
C CYS A 262 -5.60 -5.22 -25.91
N ALA A 263 -4.91 -4.23 -26.50
CA ALA A 263 -5.14 -2.81 -26.20
C ALA A 263 -6.57 -2.36 -26.55
N ALA A 264 -7.09 -2.77 -27.71
CA ALA A 264 -8.44 -2.45 -28.13
C ALA A 264 -9.51 -3.07 -27.20
N GLN A 265 -9.30 -4.32 -26.77
CA GLN A 265 -10.19 -4.99 -25.81
C GLN A 265 -10.15 -4.31 -24.44
N ALA A 266 -8.96 -3.97 -23.94
CA ALA A 266 -8.82 -3.22 -22.69
C ALA A 266 -9.57 -1.88 -22.75
N LEU A 267 -9.38 -1.12 -23.84
CA LEU A 267 -10.05 0.17 -24.06
C LEU A 267 -11.58 0.03 -24.12
N ALA A 268 -12.09 -1.03 -24.77
CA ALA A 268 -13.51 -1.29 -24.83
C ALA A 268 -14.11 -1.50 -23.43
N ILE A 269 -13.44 -2.27 -22.57
CA ILE A 269 -13.90 -2.54 -21.21
C ILE A 269 -13.91 -1.27 -20.35
N VAL A 270 -12.80 -0.50 -20.32
CA VAL A 270 -12.71 0.70 -19.47
C VAL A 270 -13.69 1.81 -19.86
N ARG A 271 -14.09 1.86 -21.14
CA ARG A 271 -15.18 2.74 -21.59
C ARG A 271 -16.54 2.37 -21.00
N THR A 272 -16.78 1.09 -20.71
CA THR A 272 -18.03 0.66 -20.03
C THR A 272 -18.04 0.98 -18.53
N LEU A 273 -16.88 1.28 -17.96
CA LEU A 273 -16.71 1.61 -16.54
C LEU A 273 -16.68 3.12 -16.27
N ASP A 274 -16.63 3.94 -17.34
CA ASP A 274 -16.49 5.39 -17.26
C ASP A 274 -15.31 5.84 -16.37
N GLU A 275 -14.18 5.15 -16.50
CA GLU A 275 -12.94 5.40 -15.74
C GLU A 275 -11.96 6.26 -16.55
N PRO A 276 -11.93 7.61 -16.39
CA PRO A 276 -11.28 8.51 -17.34
C PRO A 276 -9.77 8.28 -17.44
N TRP A 277 -9.14 7.95 -16.31
CA TRP A 277 -7.72 7.64 -16.24
C TRP A 277 -7.36 6.43 -17.10
N HIS A 278 -8.11 5.33 -16.97
CA HIS A 278 -7.86 4.11 -17.72
C HIS A 278 -8.26 4.24 -19.19
N ILE A 279 -9.28 5.04 -19.51
CA ILE A 279 -9.62 5.41 -20.88
C ILE A 279 -8.46 6.14 -21.56
N ALA A 280 -7.88 7.15 -20.88
CA ALA A 280 -6.73 7.89 -21.42
C ALA A 280 -5.52 6.98 -21.69
N GLN A 281 -5.19 6.09 -20.74
CA GLN A 281 -4.13 5.10 -20.91
C GLN A 281 -4.40 4.14 -22.08
N GLY A 282 -5.64 3.70 -22.24
CA GLY A 282 -6.04 2.81 -23.34
C GLY A 282 -5.96 3.49 -24.72
N ILE A 283 -6.33 4.77 -24.82
CA ILE A 283 -6.23 5.54 -26.06
C ILE A 283 -4.77 5.70 -26.48
N ASP A 284 -3.88 6.08 -25.55
CA ASP A 284 -2.45 6.20 -25.83
C ASP A 284 -1.87 4.87 -26.33
N LEU A 285 -2.19 3.76 -25.65
CA LEU A 285 -1.67 2.44 -26.02
C LEU A 285 -2.15 1.96 -27.40
N VAL A 286 -3.41 2.25 -27.78
CA VAL A 286 -3.94 1.92 -29.10
C VAL A 286 -3.34 2.80 -30.21
N ALA A 287 -2.92 4.02 -29.88
CA ALA A 287 -2.33 4.97 -30.82
C ALA A 287 -0.87 4.67 -31.17
N ARG A 288 -0.16 3.89 -30.33
CA ARG A 288 1.19 3.39 -30.61
C ARG A 288 1.17 2.35 -31.75
#